data_AF-A0A1Y3ABF7-F1
#
_entry.id   AF-A0A1Y3ABF7-F1
#
_cell.length_a   1.000
_cell.length_b   1.000
_cell.length_c   1.000
_cell.angle_alpha   90.00
_cell.angle_beta   90.00
_cell.angle_gamma   90.00
#
_symmetry.space_group_name_H-M   'P 1'
#
loop_
_entity.id
_entity.type
_entity.pdbx_description
1 polymer ?
#
loop_
_entity_poly.entity_id
_entity_poly.type
_entity_poly.pdbx_seq_one_letter_code
_entity_poly.pdbx_strand_id
1 'polypeptide(L)'
;VDDGSGDGPAVLDQRTFERGVEGETRSCGTGAVAVVAAARRLGLIEGESAVSRPPGGELEITAPDAGHATLAGPVAHEFSGTLPADPR
;
A
#
# COMPACT_ATOMS: atom_id res chain seq x y z
N VAL A 1 28.22 2.53 -3.45
CA VAL A 1 28.12 3.72 -4.32
C VAL A 1 26.75 3.66 -4.92
N ASP A 2 25.84 4.44 -4.34
CA ASP A 2 24.53 4.71 -4.91
C ASP A 2 24.77 5.88 -5.86
N ASP A 3 24.62 5.65 -7.16
CA ASP A 3 24.99 6.61 -8.20
C ASP A 3 23.96 7.73 -8.38
N GLY A 4 22.91 7.75 -7.54
CA GLY A 4 21.94 8.84 -7.49
C GLY A 4 21.17 9.03 -8.79
N SER A 5 21.25 8.07 -9.73
CA SER A 5 20.33 7.99 -10.86
C SER A 5 19.00 7.45 -10.36
N GLY A 6 18.27 8.27 -9.61
CA GLY A 6 16.95 8.00 -9.03
C GLY A 6 15.85 7.92 -10.09
N ASP A 7 16.00 7.02 -11.05
CA ASP A 7 15.07 6.83 -12.17
C ASP A 7 13.95 5.83 -11.84
N GLY A 8 13.90 5.35 -10.58
CA GLY A 8 12.87 4.46 -10.05
C GLY A 8 11.82 5.20 -9.23
N PRO A 9 10.61 4.65 -9.09
CA PRO A 9 9.56 5.24 -8.26
C PRO A 9 10.05 5.38 -6.81
N ALA A 10 9.60 6.44 -6.13
CA ALA A 10 9.91 6.64 -4.72
C ALA A 10 9.44 5.44 -3.88
N VAL A 11 10.19 5.09 -2.85
CA VAL A 11 9.89 3.94 -1.99
C VAL A 11 9.66 4.40 -0.56
N LEU A 12 8.53 4.01 0.04
CA LEU A 12 8.14 4.37 1.40
C LEU A 12 7.94 3.12 2.25
N ASP A 13 8.63 3.05 3.39
CA ASP A 13 8.40 2.01 4.39
C ASP A 13 7.18 2.36 5.24
N GLN A 14 6.24 1.42 5.35
CA GLN A 14 4.94 1.65 5.97
C GLN A 14 4.73 0.67 7.13
N ARG A 15 4.23 1.18 8.26
CA ARG A 15 3.61 0.36 9.31
C ARG A 15 2.28 0.98 9.70
N THR A 16 1.27 0.16 9.95
CA THR A 16 -0.10 0.65 10.21
C THR A 16 -0.63 0.07 11.49
N PHE A 17 -1.08 0.93 12.41
CA PHE A 17 -1.97 0.57 13.50
C PHE A 17 -3.41 0.78 13.02
N GLU A 18 -4.20 -0.29 12.92
CA GLU A 18 -5.46 -0.28 12.19
C GLU A 18 -6.68 -0.20 13.11
N ARG A 19 -7.59 0.74 12.82
CA ARG A 19 -8.86 0.88 13.55
C ARG A 19 -9.73 -0.36 13.31
N GLY A 20 -10.26 -0.95 14.37
CA GLY A 20 -11.02 -2.21 14.35
C GLY A 20 -10.17 -3.46 14.52
N VAL A 21 -8.83 -3.33 14.49
CA VAL A 21 -7.88 -4.36 14.94
C VAL A 21 -7.25 -3.93 16.27
N GLU A 22 -7.08 -2.61 16.48
CA GLU A 22 -6.43 -2.04 17.66
C GLU A 22 -5.01 -2.58 17.84
N GLY A 23 -4.33 -2.79 16.70
CA GLY A 23 -3.00 -3.36 16.61
C GLY A 23 -2.35 -3.12 15.26
N GLU A 24 -1.10 -3.53 15.13
CA GLU A 24 -0.38 -3.48 13.87
C GLU A 24 -0.84 -4.60 12.93
N THR A 25 -1.13 -4.25 11.68
CA THR A 25 -1.44 -5.22 10.62
C THR A 25 -0.26 -5.38 9.66
N ARG A 26 -0.12 -6.58 9.06
CA ARG A 26 0.97 -6.84 8.10
C ARG A 26 0.81 -6.02 6.81
N SER A 27 -0.41 -5.66 6.43
CA SER A 27 -0.68 -4.83 5.26
C SER A 27 -1.99 -4.08 5.44
N CYS A 28 -2.02 -2.84 4.94
CA CYS A 28 -3.21 -1.99 4.89
C CYS A 28 -3.19 -1.22 3.57
N GLY A 29 -3.94 -1.70 2.58
CA GLY A 29 -3.88 -1.15 1.22
C GLY A 29 -4.40 0.28 1.10
N THR A 30 -5.47 0.62 1.82
CA THR A 30 -5.97 2.00 1.87
C THR A 30 -4.98 2.94 2.57
N GLY A 31 -4.29 2.46 3.60
CA GLY A 31 -3.19 3.17 4.26
C GLY A 31 -2.01 3.44 3.32
N ALA A 32 -1.64 2.46 2.49
CA ALA A 32 -0.58 2.62 1.48
C ALA A 32 -0.89 3.75 0.50
N VAL A 33 -2.13 3.78 -0.05
CA VAL A 33 -2.57 4.86 -0.93
C VAL A 33 -2.52 6.21 -0.22
N ALA A 34 -2.99 6.27 1.03
CA ALA A 34 -3.02 7.51 1.80
C ALA A 34 -1.61 8.08 2.07
N VAL A 35 -0.64 7.22 2.41
CA VAL A 35 0.75 7.61 2.65
C VAL A 35 1.40 8.18 1.38
N VAL A 36 1.21 7.53 0.23
CA VAL A 36 1.75 8.02 -1.06
C VAL A 36 1.11 9.35 -1.45
N ALA A 37 -0.21 9.48 -1.36
CA ALA A 37 -0.91 10.72 -1.66
C ALA A 37 -0.47 11.87 -0.72
N ALA A 38 -0.27 11.58 0.57
CA ALA A 38 0.22 12.56 1.53
C ALA A 38 1.67 12.98 1.23
N ALA A 39 2.56 12.03 0.95
CA ALA A 39 3.96 12.30 0.61
C ALA A 39 4.06 13.18 -0.65
N ARG A 40 3.28 12.87 -1.69
CA ARG A 40 3.15 13.70 -2.90
C ARG A 40 2.70 15.12 -2.58
N ARG A 41 1.59 15.25 -1.85
CA ARG A 41 1.01 16.56 -1.51
C ARG A 41 1.95 17.42 -0.65
N LEU A 42 2.83 16.79 0.11
CA LEU A 42 3.86 17.45 0.92
C LEU A 42 5.16 17.72 0.13
N GLY A 43 5.25 17.31 -1.14
CA GLY A 43 6.46 17.47 -1.96
C GLY A 43 7.64 16.60 -1.49
N LEU A 44 7.37 15.50 -0.79
CA LEU A 44 8.40 14.60 -0.25
C LEU A 44 8.87 13.55 -1.27
N ILE A 45 8.09 13.33 -2.32
CA ILE A 45 8.40 12.43 -3.43
C ILE A 45 8.03 13.10 -4.74
N GLU A 46 8.79 12.80 -5.80
CA GLU A 46 8.50 13.26 -7.16
C GLU A 46 7.65 12.23 -7.91
N GLY A 47 6.96 12.70 -8.95
CA GLY A 47 6.12 11.85 -9.80
C GLY A 47 4.81 11.41 -9.14
N GLU A 48 4.09 10.58 -9.89
CA GLU A 48 2.73 10.17 -9.51
C GLU A 48 2.62 8.79 -8.86
N SER A 49 3.70 8.02 -8.97
CA SER A 49 3.77 6.63 -8.57
C SER A 49 4.87 6.41 -7.54
N ALA A 50 4.59 5.51 -6.60
CA ALA A 50 5.52 5.13 -5.55
C ALA A 50 5.27 3.67 -5.13
N VAL A 51 6.29 3.06 -4.53
CA VAL A 51 6.18 1.75 -3.88
C VAL A 51 5.99 1.97 -2.38
N SER A 52 4.92 1.41 -1.81
CA SER A 52 4.76 1.28 -0.36
C SER A 52 5.21 -0.12 0.08
N ARG A 53 6.01 -0.20 1.14
CA ARG A 53 6.54 -1.45 1.69
C ARG A 53 6.01 -1.70 3.11
N PRO A 54 4.79 -2.24 3.27
CA PRO A 54 4.35 -2.80 4.54
C PRO A 54 5.01 -4.16 4.83
N PRO A 55 4.95 -4.66 6.08
CA PRO A 55 5.55 -5.96 6.44
C PRO A 55 5.05 -7.17 5.63
N GLY A 56 3.86 -7.06 5.04
CA GLY A 56 3.18 -8.11 4.28
C GLY A 56 3.55 -8.18 2.80
N GLY A 57 4.37 -7.26 2.28
CA GLY A 57 4.82 -7.25 0.89
C GLY A 57 4.62 -5.89 0.21
N GLU A 58 5.31 -5.69 -0.90
CA GLU A 58 5.32 -4.42 -1.63
C GLU A 58 4.01 -4.16 -2.37
N LEU A 59 3.65 -2.87 -2.45
CA LEU A 59 2.47 -2.37 -3.14
C LEU A 59 2.88 -1.22 -4.06
N GLU A 60 2.48 -1.30 -5.33
CA GLU A 60 2.67 -0.24 -6.31
C GLU A 60 1.45 0.68 -6.29
N ILE A 61 1.67 1.97 -6.04
CA ILE A 61 0.62 2.97 -5.92
C ILE A 61 0.81 4.03 -7.00
N THR A 62 -0.27 4.43 -7.67
CA THR A 62 -0.33 5.66 -8.46
C THR A 62 -1.44 6.52 -7.89
N ALA A 63 -1.13 7.75 -7.49
CA ALA A 63 -2.06 8.61 -6.75
C ALA A 63 -2.12 10.02 -7.37
N PRO A 64 -2.72 10.20 -8.57
CA PRO A 64 -2.70 11.45 -9.33
C PRO A 64 -3.32 12.63 -8.58
N ASP A 65 -2.93 13.86 -8.94
CA ASP A 65 -3.50 15.08 -8.33
C ASP A 65 -5.01 15.20 -8.62
N ALA A 66 -5.46 14.65 -9.75
CA ALA A 66 -6.85 14.55 -10.14
C ALA A 66 -7.17 13.14 -10.64
N GLY A 67 -8.37 12.65 -10.31
CA GLY A 67 -8.83 11.31 -10.69
C GLY A 67 -8.72 10.29 -9.56
N HIS A 68 -8.65 9.01 -9.94
CA HIS A 68 -8.64 7.91 -8.99
C HIS A 68 -7.21 7.42 -8.75
N ALA A 69 -6.90 7.11 -7.49
CA ALA A 69 -5.70 6.37 -7.17
C ALA A 69 -5.86 4.88 -7.54
N THR A 70 -4.77 4.25 -7.96
CA THR A 70 -4.69 2.82 -8.22
C THR A 70 -3.67 2.17 -7.30
N LEU A 71 -3.94 0.94 -6.89
CA LEU A 71 -3.05 0.09 -6.10
C LEU A 71 -2.93 -1.25 -6.80
N ALA A 72 -1.70 -1.72 -7.00
CA ALA A 72 -1.38 -3.07 -7.44
C ALA A 72 -0.52 -3.78 -6.39
N GLY A 73 -0.77 -5.07 -6.19
CA GLY A 73 -0.07 -5.89 -5.22
C GLY A 73 -0.34 -7.38 -5.45
N PRO A 74 0.46 -8.26 -4.84
CA PRO A 74 0.30 -9.70 -5.02
C PRO A 74 -0.98 -10.22 -4.37
N VAL A 75 -1.52 -11.30 -4.93
CA VAL A 75 -2.64 -12.06 -4.37
C VAL A 75 -2.28 -13.54 -4.36
N ALA A 76 -2.72 -14.25 -3.33
CA ALA A 76 -2.51 -15.69 -3.20
C ALA A 76 -3.80 -16.38 -2.78
N HIS A 77 -4.14 -17.49 -3.45
CA HIS A 77 -5.22 -18.37 -3.03
C HIS A 77 -4.68 -19.37 -2.01
N GLU A 78 -5.08 -19.23 -0.74
CA GLU A 78 -4.58 -20.07 0.36
C GLU A 78 -5.31 -21.42 0.42
N PHE A 79 -6.63 -21.42 0.43
CA PHE A 79 -7.45 -22.63 0.47
C PHE A 79 -8.86 -22.38 -0.08
N SER A 80 -9.58 -23.47 -0.36
CA SER A 80 -11.00 -23.47 -0.70
C SER A 80 -11.74 -24.49 0.18
N GLY A 81 -12.98 -24.18 0.55
CA GLY A 81 -13.80 -25.03 1.41
C GLY A 81 -15.27 -24.58 1.45
N THR A 82 -16.11 -25.38 2.10
CA THR A 82 -17.55 -25.11 2.27
C THR A 82 -17.88 -25.03 3.74
N LEU A 83 -18.65 -24.01 4.14
CA LEU A 83 -19.20 -23.88 5.49
C LEU A 83 -20.72 -24.04 5.44
N PRO A 84 -21.35 -24.71 6.42
CA PRO A 84 -22.79 -24.65 6.58
C PRO A 84 -23.22 -23.22 6.93
N ALA A 85 -24.30 -22.73 6.32
CA ALA A 85 -24.91 -21.48 6.73
C ALA A 85 -25.66 -21.73 8.06
N ASP A 86 -25.04 -21.44 9.20
CA ASP A 86 -25.76 -21.38 10.48
C ASP A 86 -26.18 -19.93 10.74
N PRO A 87 -27.48 -19.60 10.69
CA PRO A 87 -27.98 -18.27 11.02
C PRO A 87 -28.21 -18.04 12.52
N ARG A 88 -27.72 -18.94 13.41
CA ARG A 88 -27.89 -18.83 14.87
C ARG A 88 -26.73 -18.15 15.60
#